data_AF-A0A975VED1-F1
#
_entry.id   AF-A0A975VED1-F1
#
_cell.length_a   1.000
_cell.length_b   1.000
_cell.length_c   1.000
_cell.angle_alpha   90.00
_cell.angle_beta   90.00
_cell.angle_gamma   90.00
#
_symmetry.space_group_name_H-M   'P 1'
#
loop_
_entity.id
_entity.type
_entity.pdbx_description
1 polymer ?
#
loop_
_entity_poly.entity_id
_entity_poly.type
_entity_poly.pdbx_seq_one_letter_code
_entity_poly.pdbx_strand_id
1 'polypeptide(L)'
;MDSTNTKISQLYAALFGRAPDWEGLQYWKYLMDLGQMAVVADQMFATAPARAYFPNEATNEQVIASFYVNVLGRIADAEGLAFWTAQLNKPGATPGSVISAMIDVIAHYTGTDPAGLVSAALFNNRTAAAQFYAEGGGSVANATQVLAGVTAQAQSVLDARVIEMQNVGGQVNVGGYTDITLSNLTGNLELSNVADGAVFHIGQGVGNFYVLAHMHNDNEVVAGNDLSVHLAPNNDFSTLTLLAISVDDLTLVMPPAESATPLGNHVNLSSISHLDSLVVTGEAPGGLLLSYVNADVVDLSGFVGSVGVNAAAVGRVIGSSGADEIYANGTVGSVEAGAGNDILGGRGAVKLLGGAGADRFIFSDHPELQLPIVGDFKKGTDTLDLHPLVTNFSYPNPNVGADFDYGTWYSKKISLASGASFNAYLNAAASKQPSSTHAAITWFQHGGDAYVVVDNSYAQSTFQNGADRHIKLVGVTDLSTLTFDSAQGLLH
;
A
#
# COMPACT_ATOMS: atom_id res chain seq x y z
N MET A 1 10.63 27.58 -19.34
CA MET A 1 9.99 28.61 -18.51
C MET A 1 9.66 27.94 -17.19
N ASP A 2 10.05 28.55 -16.08
CA ASP A 2 9.73 28.02 -14.74
C ASP A 2 8.21 27.91 -14.54
N SER A 3 7.77 26.85 -13.87
CA SER A 3 6.36 26.63 -13.58
C SER A 3 5.81 27.73 -12.66
N THR A 4 4.50 27.94 -12.65
CA THR A 4 3.85 28.87 -11.71
C THR A 4 4.22 28.53 -10.25
N ASN A 5 4.25 27.24 -9.89
CA ASN A 5 4.64 26.79 -8.56
C ASN A 5 6.09 27.15 -8.22
N THR A 6 7.03 26.97 -9.14
CA THR A 6 8.44 27.35 -8.93
C THR A 6 8.56 28.84 -8.63
N LYS A 7 7.88 29.71 -9.38
CA LYS A 7 7.92 31.17 -9.15
C LYS A 7 7.35 31.57 -7.79
N ILE A 8 6.28 30.91 -7.35
CA ILE A 8 5.69 31.16 -6.03
C ILE A 8 6.66 30.69 -4.94
N SER A 9 7.25 29.51 -5.08
CA SER A 9 8.26 29.00 -4.14
C SER A 9 9.49 29.90 -4.05
N GLN A 10 9.95 30.45 -5.18
CA GLN A 10 11.01 31.48 -5.20
C GLN A 10 10.63 32.71 -4.38
N LEU A 11 9.42 33.25 -4.57
CA LEU A 11 8.92 34.40 -3.80
C LEU A 11 8.77 34.08 -2.32
N TYR A 12 8.27 32.90 -1.97
CA TYR A 12 8.15 32.45 -0.57
C TYR A 12 9.51 32.34 0.11
N ALA A 13 10.48 31.70 -0.55
CA ALA A 13 11.84 31.60 -0.05
C ALA A 13 12.49 32.98 0.12
N ALA A 14 12.25 33.91 -0.82
CA ALA A 14 12.86 35.24 -0.81
C ALA A 14 12.20 36.23 0.16
N LEU A 15 10.87 36.21 0.26
CA LEU A 15 10.08 37.22 0.99
C LEU A 15 9.71 36.78 2.40
N PHE A 16 9.51 35.48 2.62
CA PHE A 16 9.01 34.94 3.88
C PHE A 16 9.99 33.98 4.57
N GLY A 17 11.10 33.61 3.91
CA GLY A 17 12.08 32.68 4.48
C GLY A 17 11.54 31.28 4.79
N ARG A 18 10.36 30.92 4.27
CA ARG A 18 9.64 29.66 4.50
C ARG A 18 9.09 29.13 3.18
N ALA A 19 8.74 27.85 3.14
CA ALA A 19 7.99 27.25 2.04
C ALA A 19 6.52 27.75 2.01
N PRO A 20 5.84 27.71 0.85
CA PRO A 20 4.40 27.80 0.81
C PRO A 20 3.74 26.65 1.58
N ASP A 21 2.71 26.97 2.34
CA ASP A 21 1.67 26.03 2.70
C ASP A 21 0.74 25.79 1.50
N TRP A 22 -0.03 24.70 1.50
CA TRP A 22 -0.91 24.31 0.39
C TRP A 22 -1.89 25.42 0.02
N GLU A 23 -2.64 25.96 0.99
CA GLU A 23 -3.62 27.02 0.75
C GLU A 23 -2.95 28.28 0.22
N GLY A 24 -1.78 28.63 0.77
CA GLY A 24 -0.94 29.70 0.27
C GLY A 24 -0.54 29.50 -1.19
N LEU A 25 -0.01 28.33 -1.55
CA LEU A 25 0.36 28.00 -2.92
C LEU A 25 -0.82 28.21 -3.88
N GLN A 26 -1.99 27.68 -3.55
CA GLN A 26 -3.19 27.81 -4.40
C GLN A 26 -3.64 29.27 -4.54
N TYR A 27 -3.63 30.04 -3.45
CA TYR A 27 -4.00 31.46 -3.48
C TYR A 27 -3.08 32.28 -4.38
N TRP A 28 -1.75 32.13 -4.22
CA TRP A 28 -0.79 32.89 -5.01
C TRP A 28 -0.69 32.39 -6.45
N LYS A 29 -0.97 31.10 -6.71
CA LYS A 29 -1.10 30.53 -8.06
C LYS A 29 -2.20 31.21 -8.84
N TYR A 30 -3.39 31.33 -8.25
CA TYR A 30 -4.50 32.05 -8.86
C TYR A 30 -4.13 33.50 -9.25
N LEU A 31 -3.41 34.22 -8.39
CA LEU A 31 -2.98 35.59 -8.67
C LEU A 31 -1.85 35.66 -9.69
N MET A 32 -0.91 34.70 -9.66
CA MET A 32 0.19 34.61 -10.63
C MET A 32 -0.32 34.30 -12.03
N ASP A 33 -1.34 33.46 -12.18
CA ASP A 33 -1.95 33.14 -13.48
C ASP A 33 -2.70 34.34 -14.09
N LEU A 34 -3.11 35.31 -13.27
CA LEU A 34 -3.76 36.56 -13.69
C LEU A 34 -2.80 37.75 -13.84
N GLY A 35 -1.55 37.61 -13.41
CA GLY A 35 -0.64 38.73 -13.17
C GLY A 35 0.81 38.47 -13.60
N GLN A 36 1.67 39.44 -13.31
CA GLN A 36 3.12 39.28 -13.46
C GLN A 36 3.74 39.05 -12.08
N MET A 37 4.84 38.31 -12.04
CA MET A 37 5.57 38.00 -10.80
C MET A 37 5.87 39.23 -9.96
N ALA A 38 6.21 40.37 -10.58
CA ALA A 38 6.45 41.63 -9.89
C ALA A 38 5.23 42.14 -9.10
N VAL A 39 4.03 42.01 -9.66
CA VAL A 39 2.77 42.42 -9.00
C VAL A 39 2.46 41.50 -7.83
N VAL A 40 2.63 40.19 -8.02
CA VAL A 40 2.46 39.20 -6.94
C VAL A 40 3.49 39.44 -5.83
N ALA A 41 4.74 39.73 -6.19
CA ALA A 41 5.80 40.04 -5.25
C ALA A 41 5.50 41.31 -4.43
N ASP A 42 4.94 42.37 -5.04
CA ASP A 42 4.50 43.56 -4.32
C ASP A 42 3.37 43.26 -3.34
N GLN A 43 2.40 42.45 -3.76
CA GLN A 43 1.29 42.01 -2.89
C GLN A 43 1.80 41.17 -1.72
N MET A 44 2.71 40.23 -1.97
CA MET A 44 3.36 39.42 -0.93
C MET A 44 4.20 40.28 0.01
N PHE A 45 4.98 41.24 -0.51
CA PHE A 45 5.83 42.15 0.26
C PHE A 45 5.01 43.02 1.23
N ALA A 46 3.77 43.37 0.87
CA ALA A 46 2.86 44.13 1.71
C ALA A 46 2.22 43.31 2.86
N THR A 47 2.37 41.98 2.87
CA THR A 47 1.78 41.12 3.92
C THR A 47 2.61 41.13 5.21
N ALA A 48 1.94 40.84 6.34
CA ALA A 48 2.60 40.79 7.64
C ALA A 48 3.81 39.83 7.72
N PRO A 49 3.78 38.61 7.12
CA PRO A 49 4.95 37.74 7.07
C PRO A 49 6.16 38.38 6.38
N ALA A 50 5.99 39.08 5.25
CA ALA A 50 7.10 39.80 4.63
C ALA A 50 7.58 40.98 5.48
N ARG A 51 6.67 41.74 6.10
CA ARG A 51 7.07 42.88 6.96
C ARG A 51 7.90 42.46 8.17
N ALA A 52 7.79 41.20 8.62
CA ALA A 52 8.65 40.67 9.67
C ALA A 52 10.12 40.54 9.23
N TYR A 53 10.39 40.29 7.94
CA TYR A 53 11.73 40.26 7.36
C TYR A 53 12.18 41.62 6.79
N PHE A 54 11.21 42.42 6.34
CA PHE A 54 11.42 43.74 5.72
C PHE A 54 10.55 44.80 6.44
N PRO A 55 11.02 45.37 7.57
CA PRO A 55 10.24 46.34 8.37
C PRO A 55 9.71 47.53 7.56
N ASN A 56 8.60 48.15 8.00
CA ASN A 56 7.95 49.26 7.30
C ASN A 56 8.87 50.45 7.03
N GLU A 57 9.73 50.72 7.99
CA GLU A 57 10.70 51.80 8.02
C GLU A 57 12.04 51.46 7.34
N ALA A 58 12.19 50.25 6.78
CA ALA A 58 13.42 49.85 6.10
C ALA A 58 13.68 50.74 4.88
N THR A 59 14.90 51.27 4.77
CA THR A 59 15.34 51.98 3.56
C THR A 59 15.49 51.01 2.39
N ASN A 60 15.50 51.53 1.16
CA ASN A 60 15.74 50.71 -0.03
C ASN A 60 17.06 49.93 0.07
N GLU A 61 18.12 50.56 0.59
CA GLU A 61 19.40 49.90 0.84
C GLU A 61 19.29 48.77 1.86
N GLN A 62 18.51 48.95 2.94
CA GLN A 62 18.26 47.91 3.94
C GLN A 62 17.45 46.74 3.35
N VAL A 63 16.48 47.01 2.48
CA VAL A 63 15.73 45.96 1.77
C VAL A 63 16.67 45.11 0.92
N ILE A 64 17.56 45.75 0.14
CA ILE A 64 18.56 45.03 -0.66
C ILE A 64 19.53 44.26 0.23
N ALA A 65 20.06 44.87 1.29
CA ALA A 65 20.96 44.20 2.22
C ALA A 65 20.34 42.95 2.87
N SER A 66 19.06 43.03 3.28
CA SER A 66 18.32 41.88 3.80
C SER A 66 18.14 40.78 2.76
N PHE A 67 17.89 41.12 1.49
CA PHE A 67 17.80 40.12 0.42
C PHE A 67 19.12 39.35 0.27
N TYR A 68 20.27 40.04 0.28
CA TYR A 68 21.57 39.38 0.19
C TYR A 68 21.80 38.37 1.32
N VAL A 69 21.50 38.75 2.56
CA VAL A 69 21.71 37.86 3.71
C VAL A 69 20.72 36.70 3.70
N ASN A 70 19.42 36.98 3.54
CA ASN A 70 18.37 35.97 3.75
C ASN A 70 18.18 35.05 2.54
N VAL A 71 18.47 35.55 1.33
CA VAL A 71 18.20 34.84 0.07
C VAL A 71 19.49 34.31 -0.55
N LEU A 72 20.56 35.11 -0.53
CA LEU A 72 21.84 34.74 -1.16
C LEU A 72 22.82 34.11 -0.17
N GLY A 73 22.53 34.13 1.14
CA GLY A 73 23.39 33.56 2.17
C GLY A 73 24.73 34.28 2.33
N ARG A 74 24.82 35.55 1.89
CA ARG A 74 26.07 36.33 1.94
C ARG A 74 25.81 37.81 2.20
N ILE A 75 26.80 38.52 2.73
CA ILE A 75 26.75 39.97 2.82
C ILE A 75 26.94 40.55 1.40
N ALA A 76 26.19 41.60 1.08
CA ALA A 76 26.33 42.31 -0.19
C ALA A 76 27.73 42.92 -0.31
N ASP A 77 28.36 42.73 -1.47
CA ASP A 77 29.51 43.53 -1.86
C ASP A 77 29.08 44.98 -2.16
N ALA A 78 30.02 45.91 -2.07
CA ALA A 78 29.72 47.34 -2.17
C ALA A 78 29.12 47.71 -3.55
N GLU A 79 29.58 47.06 -4.62
CA GLU A 79 29.12 47.32 -5.98
C GLU A 79 27.70 46.79 -6.21
N GLY A 80 27.44 45.55 -5.79
CA GLY A 80 26.13 44.91 -5.85
C GLY A 80 25.08 45.64 -5.01
N LEU A 81 25.42 46.05 -3.78
CA LEU A 81 24.51 46.82 -2.93
C LEU A 81 24.15 48.16 -3.56
N ALA A 82 25.15 48.90 -4.07
CA ALA A 82 24.94 50.18 -4.73
C ALA A 82 24.09 50.03 -6.01
N PHE A 83 24.37 49.01 -6.83
CA PHE A 83 23.65 48.76 -8.07
C PHE A 83 22.16 48.50 -7.83
N TRP A 84 21.82 47.53 -6.98
CA TRP A 84 20.43 47.16 -6.73
C TRP A 84 19.66 48.24 -5.98
N THR A 85 20.31 48.94 -5.05
CA THR A 85 19.72 50.11 -4.38
C THR A 85 19.40 51.20 -5.40
N ALA A 86 20.27 51.45 -6.37
CA ALA A 86 20.01 52.39 -7.45
C ALA A 86 18.84 51.95 -8.34
N GLN A 87 18.64 50.64 -8.55
CA GLN A 87 17.44 50.14 -9.26
C GLN A 87 16.16 50.46 -8.48
N LEU A 88 16.15 50.22 -7.17
CA LEU A 88 14.97 50.45 -6.32
C LEU A 88 14.69 51.94 -6.08
N ASN A 89 15.68 52.82 -6.26
CA ASN A 89 15.52 54.27 -6.19
C ASN A 89 14.96 54.90 -7.48
N LYS A 90 14.81 54.15 -8.58
CA LYS A 90 14.29 54.71 -9.84
C LYS A 90 12.82 55.12 -9.69
N PRO A 91 12.38 56.21 -10.35
CA PRO A 91 10.96 56.58 -10.38
C PRO A 91 10.10 55.43 -10.92
N GLY A 92 9.11 55.01 -10.13
CA GLY A 92 8.19 53.92 -10.48
C GLY A 92 8.70 52.50 -10.16
N ALA A 93 9.91 52.34 -9.62
CA ALA A 93 10.38 51.05 -9.11
C ALA A 93 9.64 50.68 -7.81
N THR A 94 9.34 49.39 -7.66
CA THR A 94 8.74 48.81 -6.46
C THR A 94 9.63 47.71 -5.88
N PRO A 95 9.53 47.40 -4.57
CA PRO A 95 10.25 46.26 -3.99
C PRO A 95 10.00 44.96 -4.77
N GLY A 96 8.75 44.66 -5.14
CA GLY A 96 8.40 43.47 -5.91
C GLY A 96 9.05 43.42 -7.28
N SER A 97 9.13 44.56 -7.99
CA SER A 97 9.81 44.64 -9.29
C SER A 97 11.32 44.35 -9.20
N VAL A 98 11.99 44.88 -8.18
CA VAL A 98 13.45 44.70 -8.01
C VAL A 98 13.78 43.33 -7.43
N ILE A 99 13.02 42.86 -6.44
CA ILE A 99 13.20 41.51 -5.85
C ILE A 99 12.97 40.43 -6.91
N SER A 100 11.95 40.56 -7.76
CA SER A 100 11.73 39.61 -8.87
C SER A 100 12.90 39.59 -9.86
N ALA A 101 13.48 40.75 -10.16
CA ALA A 101 14.67 40.83 -11.02
C ALA A 101 15.91 40.22 -10.36
N MET A 102 16.10 40.40 -9.05
CA MET A 102 17.18 39.77 -8.29
C MET A 102 17.02 38.24 -8.24
N ILE A 103 15.79 37.76 -8.05
CA ILE A 103 15.44 36.34 -8.11
C ILE A 103 15.77 35.77 -9.48
N ASP A 104 15.38 36.44 -10.57
CA ASP A 104 15.66 35.98 -11.93
C ASP A 104 17.17 35.86 -12.19
N VAL A 105 17.95 36.85 -11.75
CA VAL A 105 19.42 36.84 -11.87
C VAL A 105 20.05 35.67 -11.11
N ILE A 106 19.61 35.40 -9.88
CA ILE A 106 20.23 34.36 -9.06
C ILE A 106 19.76 32.95 -9.47
N ALA A 107 18.48 32.78 -9.82
CA ALA A 107 17.93 31.52 -10.28
C ALA A 107 18.60 31.04 -11.58
N HIS A 108 18.93 31.98 -12.46
CA HIS A 108 19.56 31.75 -13.76
C HIS A 108 21.02 32.19 -13.81
N TYR A 109 21.72 32.19 -12.68
CA TYR A 109 23.10 32.65 -12.60
C TYR A 109 24.03 31.81 -13.49
N THR A 110 24.68 32.45 -14.46
CA THR A 110 25.61 31.82 -15.42
C THR A 110 27.05 32.34 -15.29
N GLY A 111 27.32 33.15 -14.27
CA GLY A 111 28.65 33.68 -14.01
C GLY A 111 29.61 32.66 -13.40
N THR A 112 30.85 33.09 -13.19
CA THR A 112 31.94 32.23 -12.65
C THR A 112 32.41 32.66 -11.26
N ASP A 113 31.77 33.65 -10.63
CA ASP A 113 32.16 34.09 -9.29
C ASP A 113 31.82 32.99 -8.26
N PRO A 114 32.79 32.55 -7.42
CA PRO A 114 32.55 31.48 -6.46
C PRO A 114 31.39 31.77 -5.48
N ALA A 115 31.23 33.02 -5.02
CA ALA A 115 30.14 33.36 -4.11
C ALA A 115 28.79 33.36 -4.84
N GLY A 116 28.75 33.86 -6.09
CA GLY A 116 27.59 33.78 -6.97
C GLY A 116 27.13 32.35 -7.22
N LEU A 117 28.06 31.42 -7.49
CA LEU A 117 27.75 30.00 -7.67
C LEU A 117 27.14 29.37 -6.40
N VAL A 118 27.70 29.66 -5.22
CA VAL A 118 27.16 29.17 -3.94
C VAL A 118 25.77 29.75 -3.66
N SER A 119 25.59 31.06 -3.85
CA SER A 119 24.28 31.72 -3.68
C SER A 119 23.23 31.16 -4.64
N ALA A 120 23.59 30.89 -5.90
CA ALA A 120 22.69 30.32 -6.90
C ALA A 120 22.24 28.91 -6.52
N ALA A 121 23.20 28.06 -6.13
CA ALA A 121 22.91 26.71 -5.67
C ALA A 121 22.03 26.73 -4.40
N LEU A 122 22.35 27.57 -3.41
CA LEU A 122 21.55 27.71 -2.19
C LEU A 122 20.11 28.13 -2.50
N PHE A 123 19.92 29.17 -3.30
CA PHE A 123 18.59 29.69 -3.62
C PHE A 123 17.76 28.68 -4.40
N ASN A 124 18.35 28.03 -5.41
CA ASN A 124 17.67 27.01 -6.21
C ASN A 124 17.32 25.78 -5.38
N ASN A 125 18.19 25.36 -4.46
CA ASN A 125 17.89 24.26 -3.53
C ASN A 125 16.76 24.61 -2.55
N ARG A 126 16.77 25.82 -1.98
CA ARG A 126 15.67 26.29 -1.11
C ARG A 126 14.35 26.40 -1.87
N THR A 127 14.41 26.83 -3.12
CA THR A 127 13.24 26.90 -4.02
C THR A 127 12.69 25.51 -4.31
N ALA A 128 13.55 24.55 -4.66
CA ALA A 128 13.14 23.16 -4.89
C ALA A 128 12.52 22.55 -3.63
N ALA A 129 13.12 22.81 -2.46
CA ALA A 129 12.60 22.33 -1.19
C ALA A 129 11.23 22.93 -0.84
N ALA A 130 11.09 24.24 -1.04
CA ALA A 130 9.82 24.93 -0.86
C ALA A 130 8.74 24.41 -1.81
N GLN A 131 9.10 24.10 -3.06
CA GLN A 131 8.16 23.63 -4.07
C GLN A 131 7.62 22.23 -3.75
N PHE A 132 8.46 21.22 -3.53
CA PHE A 132 7.95 19.87 -3.24
C PHE A 132 7.11 19.88 -1.96
N TYR A 133 7.51 20.68 -0.96
CA TYR A 133 6.78 20.77 0.30
C TYR A 133 5.38 21.33 0.09
N ALA A 134 5.27 22.39 -0.70
CA ALA A 134 3.99 22.99 -1.01
C ALA A 134 3.10 22.05 -1.84
N GLU A 135 3.68 21.38 -2.85
CA GLU A 135 2.99 20.44 -3.73
C GLU A 135 2.50 19.19 -2.97
N GLY A 136 3.23 18.73 -1.95
CA GLY A 136 2.83 17.62 -1.09
C GLY A 136 1.83 17.98 0.03
N GLY A 137 1.09 19.08 -0.09
CA GLY A 137 0.13 19.46 0.95
C GLY A 137 0.77 20.14 2.18
N GLY A 138 1.83 20.94 1.96
CA GLY A 138 2.58 21.65 2.99
C GLY A 138 1.72 22.36 4.04
N SER A 139 2.04 22.20 5.33
CA SER A 139 1.37 22.92 6.41
C SER A 139 2.15 24.17 6.84
N VAL A 140 1.48 25.16 7.41
CA VAL A 140 2.16 26.34 7.96
C VAL A 140 3.10 25.96 9.11
N ALA A 141 2.77 24.91 9.87
CA ALA A 141 3.53 24.48 11.04
C ALA A 141 4.97 24.07 10.71
N ASN A 142 5.20 23.38 9.58
CA ASN A 142 6.52 22.91 9.18
C ASN A 142 7.17 23.73 8.06
N ALA A 143 6.50 24.79 7.56
CA ALA A 143 6.94 25.57 6.40
C ALA A 143 8.32 26.24 6.56
N THR A 144 8.71 26.63 7.77
CA THR A 144 10.06 27.17 8.02
C THR A 144 11.07 26.04 8.20
N GLN A 145 10.67 24.95 8.86
CA GLN A 145 11.54 23.83 9.21
C GLN A 145 12.09 23.12 7.97
N VAL A 146 11.27 22.96 6.93
CA VAL A 146 11.68 22.33 5.67
C VAL A 146 12.85 23.05 4.99
N LEU A 147 13.01 24.37 5.23
CA LEU A 147 14.11 25.16 4.67
C LEU A 147 15.31 25.31 5.62
N ALA A 148 15.24 24.83 6.86
CA ALA A 148 16.24 25.10 7.88
C ALA A 148 17.59 24.39 7.61
N GLY A 149 17.55 23.17 7.05
CA GLY A 149 18.73 22.37 6.72
C GLY A 149 19.25 22.54 5.29
N VAL A 150 18.58 23.34 4.46
CA VAL A 150 18.92 23.44 3.02
C VAL A 150 20.17 24.28 2.81
N THR A 151 21.14 23.73 2.08
CA THR A 151 22.44 24.34 1.76
C THR A 151 22.67 24.41 0.24
N ALA A 152 23.85 24.86 -0.20
CA ALA A 152 24.26 24.80 -1.60
C ALA A 152 24.51 23.36 -2.11
N GLN A 153 24.52 22.34 -1.24
CA GLN A 153 24.69 20.94 -1.65
C GLN A 153 23.36 20.35 -2.11
N ALA A 154 23.33 19.69 -3.26
CA ALA A 154 22.12 19.07 -3.82
C ALA A 154 21.45 18.06 -2.87
N GLN A 155 22.25 17.33 -2.08
CA GLN A 155 21.74 16.36 -1.10
C GLN A 155 20.81 17.00 -0.05
N SER A 156 21.06 18.25 0.33
CA SER A 156 20.23 18.94 1.33
C SER A 156 18.77 19.17 0.87
N VAL A 157 18.49 19.09 -0.43
CA VAL A 157 17.12 19.11 -0.97
C VAL A 157 16.42 17.78 -0.70
N LEU A 158 17.13 16.66 -0.81
CA LEU A 158 16.60 15.34 -0.49
C LEU A 158 16.38 15.21 1.01
N ASP A 159 17.34 15.69 1.82
CA ASP A 159 17.24 15.68 3.28
C ASP A 159 16.05 16.51 3.77
N ALA A 160 15.70 17.60 3.06
CA ALA A 160 14.53 18.41 3.38
C ALA A 160 13.19 17.67 3.17
N ARG A 161 13.15 16.60 2.38
CA ARG A 161 11.92 15.78 2.18
C ARG A 161 11.60 14.91 3.39
N VAL A 162 12.57 14.75 4.29
CA VAL A 162 12.50 13.86 5.44
C VAL A 162 12.06 14.63 6.67
N ILE A 163 11.07 14.09 7.40
CA ILE A 163 10.80 14.46 8.79
C ILE A 163 11.07 13.26 9.68
N GLU A 164 11.91 13.47 10.70
CA GLU A 164 12.26 12.44 11.67
C GLU A 164 11.65 12.77 13.04
N MET A 165 10.92 11.80 13.60
CA MET A 165 10.25 11.92 14.89
C MET A 165 10.76 10.85 15.84
N GLN A 166 11.21 11.31 17.01
CA GLN A 166 11.66 10.48 18.10
C GLN A 166 10.55 10.36 19.14
N ASN A 167 10.25 9.13 19.61
CA ASN A 167 9.26 8.85 20.65
C ASN A 167 7.87 9.46 20.36
N VAL A 168 7.20 8.96 19.32
CA VAL A 168 6.00 9.56 18.74
C VAL A 168 4.72 8.81 19.15
N GLY A 169 3.65 9.58 19.35
CA GLY A 169 2.28 9.13 19.62
C GLY A 169 1.33 10.33 19.60
N GLY A 170 0.03 10.09 19.51
CA GLY A 170 -0.99 11.13 19.40
C GLY A 170 -1.20 11.60 17.95
N GLN A 171 -1.50 12.88 17.76
CA GLN A 171 -1.80 13.45 16.44
C GLN A 171 -0.61 14.26 15.92
N VAL A 172 -0.23 14.03 14.67
CA VAL A 172 0.85 14.77 14.00
C VAL A 172 0.42 15.21 12.60
N ASN A 173 0.74 16.45 12.26
CA ASN A 173 0.58 16.96 10.90
C ASN A 173 1.90 16.81 10.17
N VAL A 174 1.93 15.92 9.18
CA VAL A 174 3.13 15.66 8.37
C VAL A 174 3.16 16.55 7.14
N GLY A 175 2.01 16.84 6.51
CA GLY A 175 1.97 17.75 5.36
C GLY A 175 2.97 17.36 4.27
N GLY A 176 3.55 18.38 3.63
CA GLY A 176 4.52 18.34 2.54
C GLY A 176 5.79 17.48 2.68
N TYR A 177 5.95 16.69 3.74
CA TYR A 177 6.99 15.67 3.80
C TYR A 177 6.53 14.40 3.09
N THR A 178 7.44 13.83 2.31
CA THR A 178 7.20 12.59 1.53
C THR A 178 8.00 11.42 2.08
N ASP A 179 8.89 11.67 3.05
CA ASP A 179 9.60 10.64 3.77
C ASP A 179 9.48 10.94 5.28
N ILE A 180 8.85 10.03 6.02
CA ILE A 180 8.43 10.24 7.41
C ILE A 180 9.01 9.11 8.24
N THR A 181 10.01 9.43 9.05
CA THR A 181 10.67 8.48 9.94
C THR A 181 10.07 8.56 11.34
N LEU A 182 9.48 7.45 11.80
CA LEU A 182 8.83 7.28 13.10
C LEU A 182 9.68 6.34 13.96
N SER A 183 10.74 6.87 14.58
CA SER A 183 11.81 6.03 15.15
C SER A 183 11.37 5.14 16.32
N ASN A 184 10.46 5.62 17.17
CA ASN A 184 9.93 4.84 18.30
C ASN A 184 8.47 5.20 18.55
N LEU A 185 7.57 4.24 18.42
CA LEU A 185 6.15 4.41 18.74
C LEU A 185 5.94 4.28 20.25
N THR A 186 5.42 5.33 20.88
CA THR A 186 5.11 5.35 22.32
C THR A 186 3.61 5.28 22.61
N GLY A 187 2.77 5.38 21.57
CA GLY A 187 1.33 5.16 21.61
C GLY A 187 0.74 5.15 20.21
N ASN A 188 -0.59 5.08 20.13
CA ASN A 188 -1.31 5.19 18.86
C ASN A 188 -0.98 6.52 18.17
N LEU A 189 -0.92 6.50 16.84
CA LEU A 189 -0.50 7.62 16.04
C LEU A 189 -1.54 7.93 14.94
N GLU A 190 -1.88 9.20 14.80
CA GLU A 190 -2.68 9.72 13.71
C GLU A 190 -1.85 10.75 12.94
N LEU A 191 -1.63 10.50 11.65
CA LEU A 191 -0.92 11.36 10.72
C LEU A 191 -1.91 12.04 9.80
N SER A 192 -1.82 13.37 9.72
CA SER A 192 -2.67 14.21 8.86
C SER A 192 -1.89 14.91 7.76
N ASN A 193 -2.56 15.17 6.64
CA ASN A 193 -2.01 15.74 5.42
C ASN A 193 -0.84 14.90 4.88
N VAL A 194 -1.01 13.59 4.81
CA VAL A 194 -0.01 12.69 4.23
C VAL A 194 0.04 12.94 2.72
N ALA A 195 1.23 13.28 2.19
CA ALA A 195 1.41 13.49 0.76
C ALA A 195 1.22 12.20 -0.04
N ASP A 196 0.73 12.30 -1.28
CA ASP A 196 0.78 11.20 -2.24
C ASP A 196 2.24 10.72 -2.45
N GLY A 197 2.42 9.40 -2.53
CA GLY A 197 3.72 8.75 -2.61
C GLY A 197 4.55 8.84 -1.33
N ALA A 198 3.94 9.15 -0.18
CA ALA A 198 4.66 9.21 1.09
C ALA A 198 5.21 7.84 1.51
N VAL A 199 6.39 7.86 2.13
CA VAL A 199 7.04 6.69 2.71
C VAL A 199 7.10 6.86 4.23
N PHE A 200 6.56 5.90 4.97
CA PHE A 200 6.67 5.82 6.42
C PHE A 200 7.74 4.81 6.80
N HIS A 201 8.78 5.24 7.49
CA HIS A 201 9.75 4.34 8.12
C HIS A 201 9.37 4.16 9.59
N ILE A 202 8.69 3.06 9.90
CA ILE A 202 8.23 2.74 11.26
C ILE A 202 9.33 1.96 11.97
N GLY A 203 9.88 2.60 13.00
CA GLY A 203 10.93 2.06 13.86
C GLY A 203 10.41 1.10 14.92
N GLN A 204 10.89 1.29 16.14
CA GLN A 204 10.65 0.39 17.27
C GLN A 204 9.31 0.63 17.96
N GLY A 205 8.85 -0.36 18.72
CA GLY A 205 7.78 -0.24 19.71
C GLY A 205 7.48 -1.59 20.35
N VAL A 206 6.82 -1.56 21.51
CA VAL A 206 6.47 -2.77 22.28
C VAL A 206 4.95 -2.87 22.45
N GLY A 207 4.36 -3.98 21.97
CA GLY A 207 2.94 -4.27 22.11
C GLY A 207 2.10 -3.95 20.87
N ASN A 208 0.87 -3.46 21.06
CA ASN A 208 -0.08 -3.21 19.97
C ASN A 208 -0.13 -1.72 19.62
N PHE A 209 0.01 -1.38 18.35
CA PHE A 209 -0.06 -0.01 17.87
C PHE A 209 -1.07 0.16 16.75
N TYR A 210 -1.67 1.35 16.71
CA TYR A 210 -2.53 1.81 15.64
C TYR A 210 -1.83 3.00 14.98
N VAL A 211 -1.64 2.93 13.66
CA VAL A 211 -1.17 4.04 12.85
C VAL A 211 -2.25 4.37 11.83
N LEU A 212 -2.85 5.55 11.97
CA LEU A 212 -3.88 6.07 11.09
C LEU A 212 -3.30 7.16 10.19
N ALA A 213 -3.36 6.97 8.88
CA ALA A 213 -2.92 7.92 7.87
C ALA A 213 -4.12 8.58 7.18
N HIS A 214 -4.16 9.91 7.20
CA HIS A 214 -5.10 10.70 6.40
C HIS A 214 -4.34 11.34 5.24
N MET A 215 -4.58 10.83 4.03
CA MET A 215 -4.01 11.42 2.81
C MET A 215 -4.51 12.86 2.64
N HIS A 216 -3.64 13.71 2.10
CA HIS A 216 -4.00 15.08 1.75
C HIS A 216 -5.00 15.06 0.59
N ASN A 217 -6.13 15.74 0.77
CA ASN A 217 -7.14 15.85 -0.28
C ASN A 217 -6.79 17.04 -1.19
N ASP A 218 -6.06 16.78 -2.27
CA ASP A 218 -5.68 17.79 -3.26
C ASP A 218 -6.84 18.20 -4.19
N ASN A 219 -8.00 17.52 -4.11
CA ASN A 219 -9.15 17.66 -5.01
C ASN A 219 -8.80 17.51 -6.50
N GLU A 220 -7.58 17.06 -6.85
CA GLU A 220 -7.23 16.80 -8.23
C GLU A 220 -7.54 15.33 -8.51
N VAL A 221 -8.27 15.08 -9.61
CA VAL A 221 -8.56 13.73 -10.10
C VAL A 221 -7.29 13.21 -10.79
N VAL A 222 -6.22 13.01 -10.01
CA VAL A 222 -4.95 12.43 -10.44
C VAL A 222 -4.90 11.00 -9.91
N ALA A 223 -3.92 10.21 -10.37
CA ALA A 223 -3.76 8.79 -10.07
C ALA A 223 -3.97 8.44 -8.58
N GLY A 224 -4.33 7.19 -8.30
CA GLY A 224 -4.61 6.72 -6.94
C GLY A 224 -3.55 7.15 -5.93
N ASN A 225 -3.98 7.41 -4.71
CA ASN A 225 -3.12 7.83 -3.61
C ASN A 225 -2.21 6.67 -3.18
N ASP A 226 -0.91 6.89 -3.31
CA ASP A 226 0.12 5.90 -2.98
C ASP A 226 0.63 6.09 -1.55
N LEU A 227 0.74 4.99 -0.80
CA LEU A 227 1.40 4.97 0.50
C LEU A 227 2.38 3.80 0.60
N SER A 228 3.61 4.08 1.04
CA SER A 228 4.59 3.05 1.36
C SER A 228 4.88 3.00 2.86
N VAL A 229 4.90 1.82 3.45
CA VAL A 229 5.21 1.59 4.86
C VAL A 229 6.37 0.62 4.98
N HIS A 230 7.49 1.10 5.51
CA HIS A 230 8.71 0.34 5.73
C HIS A 230 8.82 0.06 7.22
N LEU A 231 8.89 -1.22 7.60
CA LEU A 231 9.09 -1.62 8.99
C LEU A 231 10.59 -1.81 9.27
N ALA A 232 11.06 -1.29 10.40
CA ALA A 232 12.46 -1.46 10.81
C ALA A 232 12.73 -2.87 11.38
N PRO A 233 13.98 -3.35 11.31
CA PRO A 233 14.40 -4.59 11.98
C PRO A 233 14.18 -4.56 13.49
N ASN A 234 14.10 -5.73 14.14
CA ASN A 234 14.05 -5.90 15.60
C ASN A 234 12.87 -5.23 16.32
N ASN A 235 11.75 -4.97 15.65
CA ASN A 235 10.56 -4.46 16.32
C ASN A 235 9.94 -5.53 17.26
N ASP A 236 9.39 -5.10 18.39
CA ASP A 236 8.68 -5.95 19.36
C ASP A 236 7.16 -5.73 19.29
N PHE A 237 6.64 -5.53 18.07
CA PHE A 237 5.20 -5.38 17.85
C PHE A 237 4.51 -6.73 18.05
N SER A 238 3.47 -6.74 18.90
CA SER A 238 2.54 -7.87 18.96
C SER A 238 1.52 -7.79 17.82
N THR A 239 1.08 -6.58 17.48
CA THR A 239 0.23 -6.30 16.31
C THR A 239 0.44 -4.85 15.89
N LEU A 240 0.66 -4.63 14.59
CA LEU A 240 0.59 -3.30 13.98
C LEU A 240 -0.70 -3.20 13.17
N THR A 241 -1.62 -2.36 13.62
CA THR A 241 -2.83 -2.06 12.85
C THR A 241 -2.58 -0.80 12.03
N LEU A 242 -2.59 -0.95 10.71
CA LEU A 242 -2.52 0.15 9.77
C LEU A 242 -3.93 0.52 9.33
N LEU A 243 -4.26 1.79 9.50
CA LEU A 243 -5.47 2.40 9.01
C LEU A 243 -5.06 3.50 8.05
N ALA A 244 -5.71 3.56 6.89
CA ALA A 244 -5.42 4.59 5.91
C ALA A 244 -6.73 5.01 5.24
N ILE A 245 -6.92 6.32 5.13
CA ILE A 245 -8.11 6.93 4.54
C ILE A 245 -7.69 7.57 3.23
N SER A 246 -8.44 7.26 2.17
CA SER A 246 -8.16 7.70 0.80
C SER A 246 -6.79 7.23 0.32
N VAL A 247 -6.44 5.97 0.57
CA VAL A 247 -5.30 5.29 -0.05
C VAL A 247 -5.86 4.31 -1.06
N ASP A 248 -5.28 4.31 -2.25
CA ASP A 248 -5.64 3.43 -3.35
C ASP A 248 -4.59 2.32 -3.47
N ASP A 249 -3.30 2.66 -3.42
CA ASP A 249 -2.19 1.70 -3.50
C ASP A 249 -1.34 1.71 -2.22
N LEU A 250 -1.16 0.53 -1.62
CA LEU A 250 -0.35 0.35 -0.41
C LEU A 250 0.84 -0.58 -0.68
N THR A 251 2.05 -0.09 -0.47
CA THR A 251 3.27 -0.90 -0.43
C THR A 251 3.72 -1.12 1.00
N LEU A 252 3.97 -2.38 1.38
CA LEU A 252 4.50 -2.76 2.68
C LEU A 252 5.88 -3.41 2.49
N VAL A 253 6.90 -2.84 3.10
CA VAL A 253 8.28 -3.32 3.02
C VAL A 253 8.70 -3.87 4.37
N MET A 254 8.92 -5.18 4.41
CA MET A 254 9.39 -5.89 5.60
C MET A 254 10.92 -5.78 5.72
N PRO A 255 11.46 -5.67 6.94
CA PRO A 255 12.90 -5.53 7.14
C PRO A 255 13.65 -6.81 6.73
N PRO A 256 14.94 -6.72 6.37
CA PRO A 256 15.76 -7.91 6.16
C PRO A 256 15.89 -8.74 7.45
N ALA A 257 16.11 -10.04 7.30
CA ALA A 257 16.27 -10.96 8.42
C ALA A 257 17.58 -10.76 9.21
N GLU A 258 17.60 -9.79 10.11
CA GLU A 258 18.70 -9.62 11.07
C GLU A 258 18.22 -9.83 12.51
N SER A 259 18.40 -11.06 13.02
CA SER A 259 18.52 -11.42 14.45
C SER A 259 17.29 -11.31 15.38
N ALA A 260 16.58 -12.45 15.51
CA ALA A 260 15.99 -12.98 16.75
C ALA A 260 15.02 -12.03 17.51
N THR A 261 13.77 -11.93 17.09
CA THR A 261 12.69 -12.76 17.66
C THR A 261 11.62 -13.08 16.61
N PRO A 262 11.21 -14.35 16.44
CA PRO A 262 10.14 -14.75 15.53
C PRO A 262 8.80 -14.54 16.23
N LEU A 263 8.39 -13.28 16.39
CA LEU A 263 6.96 -13.01 16.54
C LEU A 263 6.50 -12.72 15.12
N GLY A 264 5.65 -13.60 14.57
CA GLY A 264 5.08 -13.40 13.25
C GLY A 264 4.49 -12.00 13.21
N ASN A 265 5.01 -11.15 12.33
CA ASN A 265 4.51 -9.79 12.22
C ASN A 265 3.03 -9.91 11.87
N HIS A 266 2.16 -9.50 12.80
CA HIS A 266 0.73 -9.42 12.52
C HIS A 266 0.44 -8.01 12.07
N VAL A 267 0.15 -7.86 10.77
CA VAL A 267 -0.27 -6.60 10.18
C VAL A 267 -1.75 -6.69 9.89
N ASN A 268 -2.50 -5.82 10.57
CA ASN A 268 -3.94 -5.74 10.43
C ASN A 268 -4.32 -4.52 9.57
N LEU A 269 -5.13 -4.75 8.52
CA LEU A 269 -5.57 -3.72 7.57
C LEU A 269 -7.10 -3.42 7.66
N SER A 270 -7.75 -3.76 8.78
CA SER A 270 -9.21 -3.81 8.96
C SER A 270 -10.01 -2.52 8.73
N SER A 271 -9.37 -1.39 8.48
CA SER A 271 -10.05 -0.10 8.31
C SER A 271 -9.51 0.74 7.17
N ILE A 272 -8.73 0.13 6.28
CA ILE A 272 -8.39 0.75 5.00
C ILE A 272 -9.62 0.64 4.09
N SER A 273 -10.00 1.74 3.43
CA SER A 273 -10.97 1.67 2.34
C SER A 273 -10.49 0.68 1.28
N HIS A 274 -11.38 0.15 0.44
CA HIS A 274 -11.00 -0.76 -0.63
C HIS A 274 -9.78 -0.23 -1.40
N LEU A 275 -8.71 -1.02 -1.45
CA LEU A 275 -7.46 -0.71 -2.17
C LEU A 275 -7.55 -1.20 -3.62
N ASP A 276 -6.92 -0.48 -4.55
CA ASP A 276 -6.64 -0.97 -5.90
C ASP A 276 -5.54 -2.04 -5.82
N SER A 277 -4.46 -1.76 -5.09
CA SER A 277 -3.40 -2.75 -4.87
C SER A 277 -2.79 -2.73 -3.47
N LEU A 278 -2.40 -3.92 -3.02
CA LEU A 278 -1.52 -4.16 -1.88
C LEU A 278 -0.29 -4.91 -2.38
N VAL A 279 0.89 -4.32 -2.24
CA VAL A 279 2.17 -4.97 -2.57
C VAL A 279 2.95 -5.19 -1.28
N VAL A 280 3.48 -6.41 -1.09
CA VAL A 280 4.37 -6.72 0.03
C VAL A 280 5.71 -7.24 -0.46
N THR A 281 6.80 -6.66 0.06
CA THR A 281 8.18 -7.05 -0.27
C THR A 281 9.03 -7.19 0.98
N GLY A 282 10.26 -7.69 0.82
CA GLY A 282 11.20 -7.88 1.92
C GLY A 282 11.14 -9.31 2.47
N GLU A 283 11.50 -9.50 3.74
CA GLU A 283 11.62 -10.82 4.35
C GLU A 283 11.00 -10.83 5.76
N ALA A 284 10.39 -11.94 6.17
CA ALA A 284 10.10 -12.18 7.58
C ALA A 284 10.28 -13.67 7.92
N PRO A 285 11.39 -14.07 8.60
CA PRO A 285 11.66 -15.48 8.89
C PRO A 285 10.59 -16.19 9.72
N GLY A 286 9.82 -15.44 10.52
CA GLY A 286 8.70 -15.95 11.32
C GLY A 286 7.37 -16.04 10.56
N GLY A 287 7.36 -15.68 9.27
CA GLY A 287 6.16 -15.48 8.46
C GLY A 287 5.47 -14.14 8.73
N LEU A 288 4.56 -13.79 7.83
CA LEU A 288 3.74 -12.58 7.88
C LEU A 288 2.26 -12.99 7.90
N LEU A 289 1.46 -12.44 8.82
CA LEU A 289 0.01 -12.63 8.81
C LEU A 289 -0.68 -11.32 8.46
N LEU A 290 -1.40 -11.33 7.33
CA LEU A 290 -2.23 -10.24 6.83
C LEU A 290 -3.70 -10.57 7.11
N SER A 291 -4.37 -9.70 7.87
CA SER A 291 -5.77 -9.87 8.22
C SER A 291 -6.62 -8.70 7.72
N TYR A 292 -7.86 -9.03 7.34
CA TYR A 292 -8.86 -8.08 6.86
C TYR A 292 -8.45 -7.31 5.60
N VAL A 293 -7.77 -8.01 4.68
CA VAL A 293 -7.35 -7.42 3.41
C VAL A 293 -8.56 -7.20 2.51
N ASN A 294 -8.71 -5.98 2.00
CA ASN A 294 -9.73 -5.56 1.06
C ASN A 294 -9.05 -4.79 -0.08
N ALA A 295 -8.65 -5.51 -1.13
CA ALA A 295 -7.88 -4.96 -2.24
C ALA A 295 -8.26 -5.67 -3.55
N ASP A 296 -8.25 -4.98 -4.68
CA ASP A 296 -8.45 -5.62 -5.98
C ASP A 296 -7.33 -6.60 -6.31
N VAL A 297 -6.08 -6.20 -6.05
CA VAL A 297 -4.89 -7.04 -6.19
C VAL A 297 -4.07 -7.08 -4.90
N VAL A 298 -3.66 -8.27 -4.49
CA VAL A 298 -2.65 -8.49 -3.44
C VAL A 298 -1.46 -9.18 -4.08
N ASP A 299 -0.31 -8.52 -4.14
CA ASP A 299 0.94 -9.05 -4.70
C ASP A 299 1.99 -9.26 -3.59
N LEU A 300 2.26 -10.53 -3.29
CA LEU A 300 3.23 -10.97 -2.31
C LEU A 300 4.46 -11.62 -2.97
N SER A 301 4.55 -11.56 -4.30
CA SER A 301 5.61 -12.27 -5.05
C SER A 301 7.02 -11.76 -4.77
N GLY A 302 7.13 -10.51 -4.28
CA GLY A 302 8.38 -9.90 -3.83
C GLY A 302 8.74 -10.19 -2.38
N PHE A 303 7.90 -10.92 -1.63
CA PHE A 303 8.15 -11.27 -0.24
C PHE A 303 8.86 -12.63 -0.11
N VAL A 304 9.80 -12.72 0.84
CA VAL A 304 10.56 -13.92 1.16
C VAL A 304 10.15 -14.44 2.54
N GLY A 305 9.66 -15.67 2.59
CA GLY A 305 9.08 -16.29 3.77
C GLY A 305 7.63 -16.70 3.53
N SER A 306 6.98 -17.30 4.52
CA SER A 306 5.56 -17.70 4.41
C SER A 306 4.62 -16.54 4.72
N VAL A 307 3.49 -16.47 4.03
CA VAL A 307 2.42 -15.50 4.29
C VAL A 307 1.11 -16.20 4.63
N GLY A 308 0.47 -15.76 5.70
CA GLY A 308 -0.94 -16.03 5.98
C GLY A 308 -1.80 -14.87 5.49
N VAL A 309 -2.82 -15.12 4.68
CA VAL A 309 -3.75 -14.09 4.18
C VAL A 309 -5.19 -14.52 4.44
N ASN A 310 -5.92 -13.70 5.19
CA ASN A 310 -7.38 -13.78 5.25
C ASN A 310 -7.99 -12.59 4.51
N ALA A 311 -8.33 -12.81 3.25
CA ALA A 311 -8.79 -11.78 2.33
C ALA A 311 -10.32 -11.75 2.27
N ALA A 312 -10.93 -10.61 2.58
CA ALA A 312 -12.39 -10.46 2.69
C ALA A 312 -13.06 -10.23 1.32
N ALA A 313 -12.41 -9.47 0.44
CA ALA A 313 -12.85 -9.19 -0.92
C ALA A 313 -11.62 -8.89 -1.79
N VAL A 314 -11.23 -9.85 -2.62
CA VAL A 314 -10.06 -9.73 -3.49
C VAL A 314 -10.38 -10.21 -4.90
N GLY A 315 -9.93 -9.47 -5.90
CA GLY A 315 -9.96 -9.90 -7.29
C GLY A 315 -8.86 -10.90 -7.60
N ARG A 316 -7.63 -10.64 -7.12
CA ARG A 316 -6.47 -11.52 -7.33
C ARG A 316 -5.51 -11.47 -6.15
N VAL A 317 -5.04 -12.64 -5.71
CA VAL A 317 -3.94 -12.79 -4.74
C VAL A 317 -2.80 -13.54 -5.41
N ILE A 318 -1.60 -12.99 -5.33
CA ILE A 318 -0.35 -13.62 -5.74
C ILE A 318 0.43 -13.86 -4.45
N GLY A 319 0.69 -15.13 -4.13
CA GLY A 319 1.48 -15.55 -2.99
C GLY A 319 2.97 -15.31 -3.20
N SER A 320 3.72 -15.75 -2.21
CA SER A 320 5.14 -15.57 -2.07
C SER A 320 5.92 -16.75 -2.66
N SER A 321 7.17 -16.92 -2.21
CA SER A 321 7.99 -18.11 -2.49
C SER A 321 8.07 -19.09 -1.32
N GLY A 322 7.41 -18.77 -0.20
CA GLY A 322 7.32 -19.62 0.98
C GLY A 322 6.05 -20.46 1.00
N ALA A 323 5.90 -21.30 2.03
CA ALA A 323 4.68 -22.08 2.23
C ALA A 323 3.57 -21.19 2.79
N ASP A 324 2.66 -20.76 1.94
CA ASP A 324 1.63 -19.77 2.25
C ASP A 324 0.32 -20.40 2.75
N GLU A 325 -0.46 -19.65 3.51
CA GLU A 325 -1.82 -20.00 3.91
C GLU A 325 -2.78 -18.88 3.45
N ILE A 326 -3.43 -19.07 2.30
CA ILE A 326 -4.25 -18.03 1.66
C ILE A 326 -5.71 -18.48 1.62
N TYR A 327 -6.57 -17.68 2.24
CA TYR A 327 -8.02 -17.87 2.22
C TYR A 327 -8.74 -16.66 1.61
N ALA A 328 -9.34 -16.84 0.44
CA ALA A 328 -10.02 -15.77 -0.31
C ALA A 328 -11.55 -15.85 -0.19
N ASN A 329 -12.18 -14.82 0.38
CA ASN A 329 -13.63 -14.76 0.62
C ASN A 329 -14.45 -14.08 -0.53
N GLY A 330 -13.81 -13.66 -1.62
CA GLY A 330 -14.44 -12.93 -2.72
C GLY A 330 -15.41 -13.76 -3.58
N THR A 331 -16.33 -13.10 -4.29
CA THR A 331 -17.35 -13.80 -5.12
C THR A 331 -16.83 -14.27 -6.48
N VAL A 332 -15.80 -13.61 -7.04
CA VAL A 332 -15.11 -13.99 -8.28
C VAL A 332 -13.67 -13.47 -8.21
N GLY A 333 -12.67 -14.36 -8.22
CA GLY A 333 -11.25 -13.97 -8.16
C GLY A 333 -10.30 -15.15 -8.32
N SER A 334 -8.99 -14.91 -8.23
CA SER A 334 -7.97 -15.97 -8.29
C SER A 334 -6.93 -15.87 -7.19
N VAL A 335 -6.42 -17.03 -6.75
CA VAL A 335 -5.25 -17.15 -5.88
C VAL A 335 -4.18 -17.89 -6.65
N GLU A 336 -2.98 -17.31 -6.73
CA GLU A 336 -1.76 -17.87 -7.34
C GLU A 336 -0.69 -17.97 -6.26
N ALA A 337 -0.57 -19.11 -5.57
CA ALA A 337 0.26 -19.21 -4.37
C ALA A 337 1.76 -19.11 -4.65
N GLY A 338 2.21 -19.63 -5.79
CA GLY A 338 3.60 -19.47 -6.23
C GLY A 338 4.41 -20.74 -6.02
N ALA A 339 5.46 -20.66 -5.22
CA ALA A 339 6.26 -21.82 -4.86
C ALA A 339 6.18 -22.02 -3.34
N GLY A 340 6.20 -23.25 -2.88
CA GLY A 340 5.90 -23.55 -1.48
C GLY A 340 4.99 -24.77 -1.38
N ASN A 341 4.78 -25.26 -0.17
CA ASN A 341 3.72 -26.24 0.05
C ASN A 341 2.53 -25.46 0.60
N ASP A 342 1.67 -24.99 -0.29
CA ASP A 342 0.73 -23.94 0.04
C ASP A 342 -0.61 -24.49 0.52
N ILE A 343 -1.29 -23.77 1.41
CA ILE A 343 -2.64 -24.08 1.88
C ILE A 343 -3.58 -23.03 1.30
N LEU A 344 -4.43 -23.46 0.37
CA LEU A 344 -5.32 -22.58 -0.36
C LEU A 344 -6.78 -22.88 -0.07
N GLY A 345 -7.53 -21.85 0.27
CA GLY A 345 -8.97 -21.96 0.42
C GLY A 345 -9.72 -20.72 -0.05
N GLY A 346 -11.04 -20.83 -0.06
CA GLY A 346 -11.88 -19.69 -0.35
C GLY A 346 -13.36 -20.01 -0.42
N ARG A 347 -14.12 -18.99 -0.79
CA ARG A 347 -15.58 -19.04 -0.97
C ARG A 347 -15.95 -18.56 -2.37
N GLY A 348 -17.09 -19.00 -2.88
CA GLY A 348 -17.49 -18.63 -4.24
C GLY A 348 -16.62 -19.29 -5.31
N ALA A 349 -16.81 -18.86 -6.56
CA ALA A 349 -16.13 -19.43 -7.72
C ALA A 349 -14.68 -18.91 -7.87
N VAL A 350 -13.94 -18.81 -6.76
CA VAL A 350 -12.52 -18.43 -6.75
C VAL A 350 -11.70 -19.52 -7.41
N LYS A 351 -10.78 -19.14 -8.29
CA LYS A 351 -9.82 -20.05 -8.92
C LYS A 351 -8.56 -20.16 -8.05
N LEU A 352 -8.27 -21.35 -7.54
CA LEU A 352 -7.09 -21.65 -6.74
C LEU A 352 -6.00 -22.26 -7.63
N LEU A 353 -4.81 -21.69 -7.59
CA LEU A 353 -3.62 -22.14 -8.30
C LEU A 353 -2.51 -22.34 -7.26
N GLY A 354 -2.14 -23.60 -7.01
CA GLY A 354 -1.11 -23.97 -6.03
C GLY A 354 0.29 -23.62 -6.52
N GLY A 355 0.55 -23.79 -7.82
CA GLY A 355 1.87 -23.54 -8.38
C GLY A 355 2.83 -24.69 -8.11
N ALA A 356 3.96 -24.42 -7.47
CA ALA A 356 5.08 -25.35 -7.33
C ALA A 356 5.28 -25.80 -5.88
N GLY A 357 4.91 -27.04 -5.61
CA GLY A 357 5.21 -27.75 -4.37
C GLY A 357 4.09 -28.74 -4.11
N ALA A 358 3.93 -29.19 -2.87
CA ALA A 358 2.84 -30.08 -2.46
C ALA A 358 1.72 -29.25 -1.82
N ASP A 359 0.75 -28.87 -2.64
CA ASP A 359 -0.27 -27.89 -2.25
C ASP A 359 -1.52 -28.57 -1.69
N ARG A 360 -2.17 -27.94 -0.70
CA ARG A 360 -3.41 -28.39 -0.08
C ARG A 360 -4.55 -27.43 -0.40
N PHE A 361 -5.56 -27.92 -1.10
CA PHE A 361 -6.77 -27.16 -1.41
C PHE A 361 -7.86 -27.48 -0.39
N ILE A 362 -8.23 -26.49 0.43
CA ILE A 362 -9.26 -26.56 1.46
C ILE A 362 -10.53 -25.90 0.94
N PHE A 363 -11.65 -26.60 1.08
CA PHE A 363 -12.96 -26.07 0.68
C PHE A 363 -13.74 -25.61 1.91
N SER A 364 -14.68 -24.69 1.74
CA SER A 364 -15.58 -24.28 2.81
C SER A 364 -17.00 -24.43 2.36
N ASP A 365 -17.80 -25.16 3.14
CA ASP A 365 -19.18 -25.38 2.78
C ASP A 365 -20.04 -24.14 3.05
N HIS A 366 -20.44 -23.46 1.97
CA HIS A 366 -21.48 -22.43 1.98
C HIS A 366 -22.57 -22.84 0.99
N PRO A 367 -23.75 -23.33 1.44
CA PRO A 367 -24.79 -23.90 0.57
C PRO A 367 -25.30 -22.94 -0.51
N GLU A 368 -25.14 -21.64 -0.30
CA GLU A 368 -25.59 -20.58 -1.22
C GLU A 368 -24.53 -20.18 -2.25
N LEU A 369 -23.29 -20.67 -2.14
CA LEU A 369 -22.17 -20.30 -2.99
C LEU A 369 -21.61 -21.50 -3.75
N GLN A 370 -21.11 -21.25 -4.97
CA GLN A 370 -20.29 -22.24 -5.66
C GLN A 370 -18.99 -22.49 -4.87
N LEU A 371 -18.47 -23.71 -4.95
CA LEU A 371 -17.17 -24.03 -4.38
C LEU A 371 -16.03 -23.46 -5.26
N PRO A 372 -14.84 -23.24 -4.66
CA PRO A 372 -13.64 -22.91 -5.40
C PRO A 372 -13.32 -23.91 -6.52
N ILE A 373 -12.70 -23.39 -7.60
CA ILE A 373 -12.22 -24.16 -8.74
C ILE A 373 -10.71 -24.35 -8.57
N VAL A 374 -10.23 -25.60 -8.63
CA VAL A 374 -8.78 -25.87 -8.61
C VAL A 374 -8.25 -25.84 -10.05
N GLY A 375 -7.29 -24.98 -10.30
CA GLY A 375 -6.82 -24.64 -11.64
C GLY A 375 -5.66 -25.48 -12.16
N ASP A 376 -4.83 -26.05 -11.28
CA ASP A 376 -3.55 -26.66 -11.63
C ASP A 376 -3.17 -27.92 -10.84
N PHE A 377 -4.16 -28.60 -10.24
CA PHE A 377 -3.97 -29.80 -9.42
C PHE A 377 -3.02 -30.84 -10.04
N LYS A 378 -1.95 -31.16 -9.32
CA LYS A 378 -0.94 -32.17 -9.65
C LYS A 378 -1.15 -33.43 -8.83
N LYS A 379 -1.74 -34.43 -9.47
CA LYS A 379 -1.90 -35.79 -8.94
C LYS A 379 -0.59 -36.35 -8.38
N GLY A 380 -0.65 -36.89 -7.15
CA GLY A 380 0.51 -37.48 -6.46
C GLY A 380 1.47 -36.46 -5.84
N THR A 381 1.08 -35.19 -5.81
CA THR A 381 1.82 -34.10 -5.17
C THR A 381 0.87 -33.24 -4.35
N ASP A 382 -0.22 -32.79 -4.96
CA ASP A 382 -1.22 -31.94 -4.30
C ASP A 382 -2.28 -32.78 -3.58
N THR A 383 -2.96 -32.16 -2.61
CA THR A 383 -3.98 -32.78 -1.79
C THR A 383 -5.27 -31.95 -1.82
N LEU A 384 -6.41 -32.63 -1.98
CA LEU A 384 -7.73 -32.02 -1.75
C LEU A 384 -8.18 -32.32 -0.32
N ASP A 385 -8.42 -31.29 0.48
CA ASP A 385 -8.99 -31.42 1.81
C ASP A 385 -10.51 -31.31 1.74
N LEU A 386 -11.15 -32.47 1.76
CA LEU A 386 -12.60 -32.60 1.62
C LEU A 386 -13.31 -32.55 2.96
N HIS A 387 -12.61 -32.63 4.10
CA HIS A 387 -13.23 -32.73 5.43
C HIS A 387 -14.36 -31.70 5.64
N PRO A 388 -14.21 -30.42 5.27
CA PRO A 388 -15.26 -29.41 5.49
C PRO A 388 -16.54 -29.64 4.66
N LEU A 389 -16.48 -30.47 3.61
CA LEU A 389 -17.62 -30.76 2.72
C LEU A 389 -18.34 -32.06 3.08
N VAL A 390 -17.78 -32.88 3.96
CA VAL A 390 -18.34 -34.18 4.30
C VAL A 390 -19.20 -34.06 5.55
N THR A 391 -20.44 -34.55 5.47
CA THR A 391 -21.26 -34.74 6.66
C THR A 391 -20.97 -36.11 7.27
N ASN A 392 -20.57 -36.12 8.55
CA ASN A 392 -20.51 -37.35 9.35
C ASN A 392 -21.88 -37.60 10.00
N PHE A 393 -22.61 -38.61 9.52
CA PHE A 393 -23.94 -38.97 10.02
C PHE A 393 -23.89 -39.76 11.34
N SER A 394 -22.72 -40.24 11.76
CA SER A 394 -22.53 -40.97 13.01
C SER A 394 -22.49 -40.07 14.27
N TYR A 395 -22.35 -38.75 14.13
CA TYR A 395 -22.20 -37.85 15.28
C TYR A 395 -23.06 -36.57 15.21
N PRO A 396 -24.06 -36.44 16.09
CA PRO A 396 -24.65 -35.14 16.43
C PRO A 396 -23.94 -34.43 17.59
N ASN A 397 -22.85 -34.96 18.16
CA ASN A 397 -22.21 -34.41 19.37
C ASN A 397 -20.66 -34.31 19.27
N PRO A 398 -20.07 -33.09 19.27
CA PRO A 398 -18.64 -32.86 19.05
C PRO A 398 -17.68 -33.27 20.19
N ASN A 399 -18.17 -33.82 21.31
CA ASN A 399 -17.36 -34.01 22.54
C ASN A 399 -16.89 -35.46 22.83
N VAL A 400 -16.85 -36.35 21.84
CA VAL A 400 -16.45 -37.75 22.07
C VAL A 400 -15.34 -38.13 21.09
N GLY A 401 -14.14 -38.38 21.62
CA GLY A 401 -12.96 -38.75 20.82
C GLY A 401 -13.07 -40.17 20.25
N ALA A 402 -13.69 -40.31 19.09
CA ALA A 402 -13.77 -41.55 18.31
C ALA A 402 -13.23 -41.33 16.88
N ASP A 403 -12.78 -42.42 16.23
CA ASP A 403 -12.33 -42.44 14.83
C ASP A 403 -13.35 -41.75 13.93
N PHE A 404 -12.97 -40.60 13.36
CA PHE A 404 -13.75 -39.94 12.32
C PHE A 404 -13.58 -40.72 11.02
N ASP A 405 -14.66 -40.98 10.31
CA ASP A 405 -14.63 -41.49 8.94
C ASP A 405 -15.34 -40.46 8.05
N TYR A 406 -14.57 -39.80 7.19
CA TYR A 406 -15.02 -38.77 6.28
C TYR A 406 -15.55 -39.34 4.96
N GLY A 407 -15.78 -40.65 4.86
CA GLY A 407 -16.48 -41.25 3.74
C GLY A 407 -15.68 -42.26 2.93
N THR A 408 -16.29 -42.72 1.85
CA THR A 408 -15.72 -43.75 0.98
C THR A 408 -15.38 -43.18 -0.39
N TRP A 409 -14.11 -43.35 -0.81
CA TRP A 409 -13.64 -42.98 -2.14
C TRP A 409 -13.87 -44.08 -3.17
N TYR A 410 -14.62 -43.75 -4.23
CA TYR A 410 -14.85 -44.60 -5.39
C TYR A 410 -13.93 -44.18 -6.53
N SER A 411 -12.73 -44.76 -6.59
CA SER A 411 -11.69 -44.39 -7.56
C SER A 411 -12.04 -44.67 -9.03
N LYS A 412 -13.07 -45.47 -9.32
CA LYS A 412 -13.49 -45.74 -10.70
C LYS A 412 -14.30 -44.58 -11.27
N LYS A 413 -13.80 -43.99 -12.36
CA LYS A 413 -14.48 -42.93 -13.12
C LYS A 413 -15.91 -43.30 -13.48
N ILE A 414 -16.85 -42.39 -13.20
CA ILE A 414 -18.22 -42.47 -13.72
C ILE A 414 -18.21 -42.11 -15.21
N SER A 415 -18.75 -43.00 -16.01
CA SER A 415 -18.80 -42.87 -17.47
C SER A 415 -20.23 -43.02 -17.94
N LEU A 416 -20.72 -42.06 -18.73
CA LEU A 416 -22.03 -42.09 -19.37
C LEU A 416 -21.88 -42.08 -20.89
N ALA A 417 -22.99 -42.23 -21.61
CA ALA A 417 -23.01 -42.14 -23.06
C ALA A 417 -22.54 -40.75 -23.56
N SER A 418 -22.02 -40.71 -24.79
CA SER A 418 -21.62 -39.45 -25.42
C SER A 418 -22.81 -38.48 -25.50
N GLY A 419 -22.58 -37.21 -25.19
CA GLY A 419 -23.63 -36.18 -25.12
C GLY A 419 -24.44 -36.13 -23.82
N ALA A 420 -24.11 -36.95 -22.81
CA ALA A 420 -24.72 -36.83 -21.49
C ALA A 420 -24.46 -35.44 -20.87
N SER A 421 -25.50 -34.86 -20.27
CA SER A 421 -25.41 -33.54 -19.63
C SER A 421 -24.64 -33.60 -18.32
N PHE A 422 -24.15 -32.45 -17.86
CA PHE A 422 -23.51 -32.30 -16.55
C PHE A 422 -24.40 -32.82 -15.40
N ASN A 423 -25.69 -32.48 -15.41
CA ASN A 423 -26.64 -32.96 -14.40
C ASN A 423 -26.84 -34.48 -14.45
N ALA A 424 -26.74 -35.11 -15.62
CA ALA A 424 -26.79 -36.57 -15.72
C ALA A 424 -25.59 -37.22 -15.02
N TYR A 425 -24.40 -36.62 -15.15
CA TYR A 425 -23.21 -37.06 -14.43
C TYR A 425 -23.33 -36.84 -12.91
N LEU A 426 -23.84 -35.70 -12.45
CA LEU A 426 -24.09 -35.45 -11.02
C LEU A 426 -25.05 -36.49 -10.42
N ASN A 427 -26.16 -36.79 -11.11
CA ASN A 427 -27.09 -37.83 -10.65
C ASN A 427 -26.47 -39.24 -10.67
N ALA A 428 -25.65 -39.55 -11.67
CA ALA A 428 -24.93 -40.82 -11.71
C ALA A 428 -23.90 -40.93 -10.57
N ALA A 429 -23.29 -39.82 -10.17
CA ALA A 429 -22.42 -39.76 -8.98
C ALA A 429 -23.18 -40.02 -7.69
N ALA A 430 -24.28 -39.30 -7.46
CA ALA A 430 -25.13 -39.50 -6.29
C ALA A 430 -25.72 -40.93 -6.23
N SER A 431 -25.90 -41.61 -7.38
CA SER A 431 -26.44 -42.98 -7.39
C SER A 431 -25.60 -44.02 -6.65
N LYS A 432 -24.33 -43.72 -6.31
CA LYS A 432 -23.51 -44.59 -5.45
C LYS A 432 -24.04 -44.67 -4.02
N GLN A 433 -24.69 -43.59 -3.56
CA GLN A 433 -25.25 -43.41 -2.23
C GLN A 433 -24.20 -43.39 -1.11
N PRO A 434 -24.29 -42.46 -0.14
CA PRO A 434 -23.49 -42.53 1.07
C PRO A 434 -23.98 -43.70 1.94
N SER A 435 -23.14 -44.13 2.89
CA SER A 435 -23.64 -45.01 3.95
C SER A 435 -24.54 -44.22 4.90
N SER A 436 -25.21 -44.89 5.84
CA SER A 436 -25.94 -44.20 6.91
C SER A 436 -25.02 -43.48 7.91
N THR A 437 -23.71 -43.58 7.73
CA THR A 437 -22.70 -43.08 8.67
C THR A 437 -21.80 -42.02 8.05
N HIS A 438 -21.42 -42.13 6.76
CA HIS A 438 -20.44 -41.24 6.12
C HIS A 438 -20.72 -41.04 4.61
N ALA A 439 -20.15 -39.99 4.02
CA ALA A 439 -20.40 -39.59 2.62
C ALA A 439 -19.86 -40.57 1.57
N ALA A 440 -20.39 -40.48 0.34
CA ALA A 440 -19.81 -41.13 -0.83
C ALA A 440 -19.04 -40.11 -1.69
N ILE A 441 -17.78 -40.43 -2.00
CA ILE A 441 -16.90 -39.55 -2.79
C ILE A 441 -16.61 -40.22 -4.12
N THR A 442 -17.01 -39.58 -5.21
CA THR A 442 -16.91 -40.13 -6.57
C THR A 442 -16.31 -39.12 -7.53
N TRP A 443 -16.04 -39.51 -8.77
CA TRP A 443 -15.60 -38.55 -9.79
C TRP A 443 -16.03 -38.90 -11.21
N PHE A 444 -16.10 -37.87 -12.06
CA PHE A 444 -16.34 -37.99 -13.49
C PHE A 444 -15.55 -36.94 -14.28
N GLN A 445 -15.65 -37.00 -15.61
CA GLN A 445 -15.17 -35.92 -16.48
C GLN A 445 -16.29 -35.38 -17.36
N HIS A 446 -16.29 -34.08 -17.57
CA HIS A 446 -17.23 -33.40 -18.45
C HIS A 446 -16.58 -32.13 -19.01
N GLY A 447 -16.71 -31.87 -20.31
CA GLY A 447 -16.17 -30.66 -20.93
C GLY A 447 -14.64 -30.51 -20.90
N GLY A 448 -13.89 -31.59 -20.66
CA GLY A 448 -12.42 -31.58 -20.57
C GLY A 448 -11.87 -31.49 -19.13
N ASP A 449 -12.73 -31.26 -18.15
CA ASP A 449 -12.36 -31.11 -16.74
C ASP A 449 -12.78 -32.33 -15.92
N ALA A 450 -12.13 -32.56 -14.76
CA ALA A 450 -12.55 -33.54 -13.78
C ALA A 450 -13.41 -32.91 -12.70
N TYR A 451 -14.36 -33.67 -12.18
CA TYR A 451 -15.25 -33.26 -11.11
C TYR A 451 -15.25 -34.30 -10.01
N VAL A 452 -14.91 -33.90 -8.79
CA VAL A 452 -15.07 -34.71 -7.57
C VAL A 452 -16.43 -34.38 -6.97
N VAL A 453 -17.23 -35.39 -6.67
CA VAL A 453 -18.56 -35.23 -6.06
C VAL A 453 -18.55 -35.82 -4.66
N VAL A 454 -18.97 -35.02 -3.69
CA VAL A 454 -19.22 -35.42 -2.31
C VAL A 454 -20.74 -35.51 -2.14
N ASP A 455 -21.24 -36.73 -2.04
CA ASP A 455 -22.66 -37.03 -1.83
C ASP A 455 -22.92 -37.24 -0.33
N ASN A 456 -23.68 -36.32 0.25
CA ASN A 456 -24.10 -36.33 1.66
C ASN A 456 -25.59 -36.72 1.79
N SER A 457 -26.24 -37.13 0.71
CA SER A 457 -27.69 -37.30 0.69
C SER A 457 -28.09 -38.76 0.89
N TYR A 458 -28.18 -39.18 2.14
CA TYR A 458 -28.59 -40.55 2.47
C TYR A 458 -29.96 -40.91 1.89
N ALA A 459 -30.01 -42.06 1.21
CA ALA A 459 -31.19 -42.61 0.53
C ALA A 459 -31.76 -41.75 -0.62
N GLN A 460 -30.98 -40.81 -1.17
CA GLN A 460 -31.37 -39.99 -2.33
C GLN A 460 -30.55 -40.34 -3.57
N SER A 461 -31.11 -41.07 -4.54
CA SER A 461 -30.40 -41.52 -5.76
C SER A 461 -30.05 -40.44 -6.80
N THR A 462 -30.26 -39.17 -6.47
CA THR A 462 -30.05 -38.01 -7.34
C THR A 462 -29.34 -36.91 -6.57
N PHE A 463 -28.57 -36.09 -7.26
CA PHE A 463 -27.81 -35.00 -6.64
C PHE A 463 -28.74 -33.97 -5.99
N GLN A 464 -28.58 -33.72 -4.70
CA GLN A 464 -29.34 -32.76 -3.92
C GLN A 464 -28.57 -31.46 -3.78
N ASN A 465 -29.06 -30.42 -4.46
CA ASN A 465 -28.46 -29.09 -4.34
C ASN A 465 -28.49 -28.60 -2.89
N GLY A 466 -27.38 -28.06 -2.39
CA GLY A 466 -27.27 -27.58 -1.01
C GLY A 466 -26.91 -28.67 0.01
N ALA A 467 -27.07 -29.97 -0.28
CA ALA A 467 -26.54 -31.06 0.56
C ALA A 467 -25.29 -31.71 -0.05
N ASP A 468 -25.34 -32.00 -1.35
CA ASP A 468 -24.22 -32.57 -2.09
C ASP A 468 -23.34 -31.46 -2.65
N ARG A 469 -22.06 -31.77 -2.84
CA ARG A 469 -21.07 -30.81 -3.34
C ARG A 469 -20.29 -31.38 -4.49
N HIS A 470 -19.82 -30.51 -5.38
CA HIS A 470 -18.87 -30.89 -6.41
C HIS A 470 -17.74 -29.87 -6.51
N ILE A 471 -16.54 -30.38 -6.74
CA ILE A 471 -15.31 -29.60 -6.95
C ILE A 471 -14.89 -29.77 -8.39
N LYS A 472 -14.56 -28.66 -9.04
CA LYS A 472 -14.01 -28.67 -10.40
C LYS A 472 -12.49 -28.63 -10.36
N LEU A 473 -11.85 -29.58 -11.06
CA LEU A 473 -10.41 -29.62 -11.30
C LEU A 473 -10.15 -29.38 -12.80
N VAL A 474 -9.55 -28.25 -13.14
CA VAL A 474 -9.36 -27.81 -14.52
C VAL A 474 -8.31 -28.67 -15.23
N GLY A 475 -8.64 -29.19 -16.41
CA GLY A 475 -7.69 -29.92 -17.26
C GLY A 475 -7.22 -31.29 -16.73
N VAL A 476 -7.67 -31.70 -15.54
CA VAL A 476 -7.28 -32.99 -14.95
C VAL A 476 -7.99 -34.14 -15.66
N THR A 477 -7.21 -35.12 -16.13
CA THR A 477 -7.76 -36.21 -16.96
C THR A 477 -8.08 -37.50 -16.23
N ASP A 478 -7.43 -37.77 -15.10
CA ASP A 478 -7.55 -39.04 -14.40
C ASP A 478 -7.30 -38.90 -12.89
N LEU A 479 -8.24 -39.39 -12.08
CA LEU A 479 -8.14 -39.46 -10.62
C LEU A 479 -8.10 -40.91 -10.09
N SER A 480 -8.03 -41.91 -10.97
CA SER A 480 -8.26 -43.32 -10.58
C SER A 480 -7.23 -43.94 -9.64
N THR A 481 -6.07 -43.31 -9.48
CA THR A 481 -5.03 -43.78 -8.56
C THR A 481 -4.89 -42.90 -7.33
N LEU A 482 -5.77 -41.92 -7.14
CA LEU A 482 -5.81 -41.15 -5.89
C LEU A 482 -6.23 -42.06 -4.73
N THR A 483 -5.70 -41.78 -3.56
CA THR A 483 -6.03 -42.45 -2.29
C THR A 483 -6.73 -41.48 -1.35
N PHE A 484 -7.67 -41.99 -0.55
CA PHE A 484 -8.40 -41.18 0.42
C PHE A 484 -8.05 -41.61 1.82
N ASP A 485 -7.53 -40.67 2.62
CA ASP A 485 -7.41 -40.82 4.06
C ASP A 485 -8.77 -40.47 4.68
N SER A 486 -9.57 -41.49 4.97
CA SER A 486 -10.88 -41.32 5.58
C SER A 486 -10.83 -40.80 7.00
N ALA A 487 -9.70 -40.89 7.71
CA ALA A 487 -9.57 -40.35 9.06
C ALA A 487 -9.34 -38.83 9.06
N GLN A 488 -8.77 -38.29 7.97
CA GLN A 488 -8.48 -36.87 7.83
C GLN A 488 -9.34 -36.15 6.79
N GLY A 489 -10.07 -36.90 5.96
CA GLY A 489 -10.85 -36.32 4.86
C GLY A 489 -9.98 -35.84 3.69
N LEU A 490 -8.77 -36.40 3.52
CA LEU A 490 -7.81 -35.95 2.52
C LEU A 490 -7.75 -36.88 1.32
N LEU A 491 -7.80 -36.31 0.11
CA LEU A 491 -7.65 -37.03 -1.14
C LEU A 491 -6.29 -36.68 -1.78
N HIS A 492 -5.41 -37.67 -1.90
CA HIS A 492 -4.01 -37.57 -2.35
C HIS A 492 -3.75 -38.26 -3.69
#